data_AF-A0A3M1BP06-F1
#
_entry.id   AF-A0A3M1BP06-F1
#
_cell.length_a   1.000
_cell.length_b   1.000
_cell.length_c   1.000
_cell.angle_alpha   90.00
_cell.angle_beta   90.00
_cell.angle_gamma   90.00
#
_symmetry.space_group_name_H-M   'P 1'
#
loop_
_entity.id
_entity.type
_entity.pdbx_description
1 polymer ?
#
loop_
_entity_poly.entity_id
_entity_poly.type
_entity_poly.pdbx_seq_one_letter_code
_entity_poly.pdbx_strand_id
1 'polypeptide(L)'
;MEESEQFADFAEEPKVYEGYLPESFSLVFIDGVRRTECLAYIRDEETGESFEGAFLSLGAGALRIEYGRMNLLREALLLSKIERLLVHKKGALLQEVLGFRPYPVEGEISVEVNRYMKEELEAKLALHVYKRVQDSLVVCDGTLSYRLKNTPFLGFVKGMK
;
A
#
# COMPACT_ATOMS: atom_id res chain seq x y z
N MET A 1 8.95 25.26 -9.87
CA MET A 1 8.26 25.96 -8.76
C MET A 1 7.33 26.96 -9.38
N GLU A 2 6.10 26.54 -9.64
CA GLU A 2 4.92 27.37 -9.85
C GLU A 2 3.79 26.46 -9.37
N GLU A 3 3.47 26.59 -8.07
CA GLU A 3 2.44 25.79 -7.41
C GLU A 3 1.07 26.32 -7.84
N SER A 4 0.16 25.39 -8.13
CA SER A 4 -1.22 25.67 -8.48
C SER A 4 -1.96 26.32 -7.31
N GLU A 5 -2.14 27.63 -7.37
CA GLU A 5 -2.97 28.46 -6.46
C GLU A 5 -4.43 27.99 -6.32
N GLN A 6 -4.87 27.02 -7.12
CA GLN A 6 -6.27 26.57 -7.19
C GLN A 6 -6.74 25.73 -5.99
N PHE A 7 -5.86 25.24 -5.12
CA PHE A 7 -6.26 24.39 -3.97
C PHE A 7 -6.05 25.04 -2.60
N ALA A 8 -5.38 26.20 -2.53
CA ALA A 8 -5.16 26.91 -1.27
C ALA A 8 -6.48 27.46 -0.68
N ASP A 9 -7.42 27.86 -1.54
CA ASP A 9 -8.70 28.47 -1.13
C ASP A 9 -9.75 27.46 -0.59
N PHE A 10 -9.46 26.15 -0.61
CA PHE A 10 -10.36 25.12 -0.07
C PHE A 10 -9.95 24.59 1.31
N ALA A 11 -8.83 25.06 1.87
CA ALA A 11 -8.40 24.68 3.20
C ALA A 11 -9.17 25.51 4.24
N GLU A 12 -10.34 25.02 4.68
CA GLU A 12 -11.02 25.59 5.85
C GLU A 12 -10.09 25.54 7.08
N GLU A 13 -10.10 26.60 7.90
CA GLU A 13 -9.42 26.58 9.19
C GLU A 13 -9.89 25.36 10.01
N PRO A 14 -8.98 24.63 10.69
CA PRO A 14 -9.34 23.46 11.47
C PRO A 14 -10.30 23.85 12.60
N LYS A 15 -11.58 23.56 12.42
CA LYS A 15 -12.62 23.75 13.44
C LYS A 15 -12.74 22.51 14.31
N VAL A 16 -12.97 22.72 15.60
CA VAL A 16 -13.32 21.64 16.53
C VAL A 16 -14.65 21.05 16.08
N TYR A 17 -14.73 19.73 15.94
CA TYR A 17 -15.97 19.05 15.60
C TYR A 17 -16.97 19.18 16.76
N GLU A 18 -18.04 19.95 16.57
CA GLU A 18 -19.10 20.18 17.57
C GLU A 18 -20.22 19.13 17.54
N GLY A 19 -20.14 18.15 16.64
CA GLY A 19 -21.15 17.10 16.49
C GLY A 19 -21.04 15.98 17.53
N TYR A 20 -21.92 14.98 17.38
CA TYR A 20 -21.90 13.79 18.23
C TYR A 20 -20.77 12.84 17.84
N LEU A 21 -19.84 12.60 18.77
CA LEU A 21 -18.84 11.55 18.63
C LEU A 21 -19.40 10.24 19.21
N PRO A 22 -19.50 9.15 18.43
CA PRO A 22 -19.94 7.87 18.97
C PRO A 22 -19.02 7.38 20.09
N GLU A 23 -19.59 6.88 21.19
CA GLU A 23 -18.81 6.37 22.35
C GLU A 23 -17.87 5.21 21.97
N SER A 24 -18.21 4.45 20.95
CA SER A 24 -17.41 3.34 20.40
C SER A 24 -17.13 3.56 18.92
N PHE A 25 -16.10 4.36 18.65
CA PHE A 25 -15.59 4.61 17.31
C PHE A 25 -14.23 3.95 17.11
N SER A 26 -14.05 3.31 15.96
CA SER A 26 -12.78 2.70 15.59
C SER A 26 -12.39 2.99 14.15
N LEU A 27 -11.10 3.28 13.96
CA LEU A 27 -10.48 3.46 12.65
C LEU A 27 -9.61 2.25 12.35
N VAL A 28 -9.59 1.79 11.10
CA VAL A 28 -8.55 0.87 10.65
C VAL A 28 -7.70 1.52 9.59
N PHE A 29 -6.41 1.64 9.87
CA PHE A 29 -5.43 2.17 8.94
C PHE A 29 -4.79 1.02 8.16
N ILE A 30 -4.78 1.16 6.84
CA ILE A 30 -4.11 0.26 5.91
C ILE A 30 -2.94 1.01 5.29
N ASP A 31 -1.74 0.49 5.47
CA ASP A 31 -0.51 1.10 4.97
C ASP A 31 0.44 0.02 4.43
N GLY A 32 1.23 0.40 3.43
CA GLY A 32 2.20 -0.43 2.73
C GLY A 32 3.62 0.04 3.00
N VAL A 33 4.54 -0.91 3.11
CA VAL A 33 5.97 -0.64 3.21
C VAL A 33 6.73 -1.38 2.12
N ARG A 34 7.64 -0.69 1.47
CA ARG A 34 8.53 -1.26 0.45
C ARG A 34 9.98 -1.12 0.90
N ARG A 35 10.73 -2.21 0.78
CA ARG A 35 12.18 -2.21 0.92
C ARG A 35 12.83 -2.81 -0.32
N THR A 36 13.71 -2.04 -0.94
CA THR A 36 14.62 -2.54 -1.96
C THR A 36 15.82 -3.17 -1.28
N GLU A 37 15.96 -4.48 -1.42
CA GLU A 37 17.06 -5.23 -0.82
C GLU A 37 18.29 -5.18 -1.71
N CYS A 38 18.10 -5.28 -3.03
CA CYS A 38 19.18 -5.27 -4.01
C CYS A 38 18.65 -4.86 -5.39
N LEU A 39 19.43 -4.07 -6.13
CA LEU A 39 19.27 -3.85 -7.56
C LEU A 39 20.27 -4.73 -8.31
N ALA A 40 19.83 -5.34 -9.40
CA ALA A 40 20.65 -6.25 -10.17
C ALA A 40 20.48 -6.01 -11.68
N TYR A 41 21.56 -6.26 -12.42
CA TYR A 41 21.49 -6.50 -13.85
C TYR A 41 21.58 -7.99 -14.07
N ILE A 42 20.59 -8.53 -14.77
CA ILE A 42 20.48 -9.96 -15.04
C ILE A 42 20.77 -10.13 -16.52
N ARG A 43 21.70 -11.04 -16.85
CA ARG A 43 22.06 -11.36 -18.22
C ARG A 43 21.55 -12.75 -18.54
N ASP A 44 20.83 -12.86 -19.64
CA ASP A 44 20.50 -14.14 -20.24
C ASP A 44 21.73 -14.64 -21.00
N GLU A 45 22.26 -15.81 -20.62
CA GLU A 45 23.44 -16.39 -21.26
C GLU A 45 23.17 -16.91 -22.67
N GLU A 46 21.92 -17.32 -22.97
CA GLU A 46 21.55 -17.87 -24.27
C GLU A 46 21.39 -16.77 -25.31
N THR A 47 20.67 -15.70 -24.95
CA THR A 47 20.40 -14.57 -25.86
C THR A 47 21.45 -13.47 -25.78
N GLY A 48 22.23 -13.43 -24.69
CA GLY A 48 23.18 -12.36 -24.38
C GLY A 48 22.54 -11.06 -23.90
N GLU A 49 21.21 -10.98 -23.86
CA GLU A 49 20.48 -9.79 -23.44
C GLU A 49 20.66 -9.51 -21.95
N SER A 50 20.62 -8.24 -21.58
CA SER A 50 20.72 -7.79 -20.18
C SER A 50 19.53 -6.94 -19.81
N PHE A 51 18.98 -7.18 -18.64
CA PHE A 51 17.79 -6.50 -18.14
C PHE A 51 17.96 -6.10 -16.68
N GLU A 52 17.29 -5.01 -16.32
CA GLU A 52 17.22 -4.57 -14.93
C GLU A 52 16.28 -5.47 -14.11
N GLY A 53 16.68 -5.70 -12.87
CA GLY A 53 15.89 -6.40 -11.87
C GLY A 53 16.11 -5.84 -10.48
N ALA A 54 15.18 -6.14 -9.58
CA ALA A 54 15.22 -5.72 -8.19
C ALA A 54 14.69 -6.82 -7.28
N PHE A 55 15.42 -7.10 -6.21
CA PHE A 55 14.97 -7.89 -5.08
C PHE A 55 14.28 -6.97 -4.09
N LEU A 56 12.99 -7.23 -3.85
CA LEU A 56 12.12 -6.34 -3.09
C LEU A 56 11.39 -7.13 -2.00
N SER A 57 11.31 -6.56 -0.81
CA SER A 57 10.41 -6.99 0.26
C SER A 57 9.27 -5.97 0.34
N LEU A 58 8.04 -6.44 0.10
CA LEU A 58 6.83 -5.63 0.16
C LEU A 58 5.96 -6.10 1.32
N GLY A 59 5.48 -5.18 2.14
CA GLY A 59 4.59 -5.44 3.25
C GLY A 59 3.34 -4.57 3.18
N ALA A 60 2.22 -5.09 3.66
CA ALA A 60 1.05 -4.28 3.99
C ALA A 60 0.51 -4.69 5.36
N GLY A 61 0.04 -3.71 6.13
CA GLY A 61 -0.48 -3.91 7.49
C GLY A 61 -1.83 -3.23 7.68
N ALA A 62 -2.60 -3.77 8.61
CA ALA A 62 -3.90 -3.24 9.02
C ALA A 62 -3.93 -3.02 10.53
N LEU A 63 -4.08 -1.77 10.96
CA LEU A 63 -4.02 -1.40 12.37
C LEU A 63 -5.31 -0.72 12.81
N ARG A 64 -6.02 -1.33 13.77
CA ARG A 64 -7.24 -0.81 14.37
C ARG A 64 -6.92 0.06 15.57
N ILE A 65 -7.45 1.27 15.57
CA ILE A 65 -7.38 2.23 16.66
C ILE A 65 -8.80 2.45 17.18
N GLU A 66 -9.02 2.11 18.45
CA GLU A 66 -10.25 2.42 19.17
C GLU A 66 -10.08 3.75 19.91
N TYR A 67 -11.05 4.65 19.74
CA TYR A 67 -11.10 5.93 20.45
C TYR A 67 -11.30 5.72 21.95
N GLY A 68 -10.69 6.60 22.77
CA GLY A 68 -10.82 6.55 24.23
C GLY A 68 -10.18 5.34 24.91
N ARG A 69 -9.38 4.54 24.17
CA ARG A 69 -8.72 3.33 24.68
C ARG A 69 -7.22 3.35 24.42
N MET A 70 -6.51 2.62 25.26
CA MET A 70 -5.10 2.30 25.03
C MET A 70 -5.01 1.19 23.98
N ASN A 71 -4.40 1.49 22.84
CA ASN A 71 -4.28 0.55 21.72
C ASN A 71 -2.93 -0.18 21.79
N LEU A 72 -2.90 -1.36 22.39
CA LEU A 72 -1.68 -2.18 22.45
C LEU A 72 -1.39 -2.77 21.06
N LEU A 73 -0.14 -2.69 20.61
CA LEU A 73 0.24 -3.09 19.24
C LEU A 73 -0.21 -4.51 18.86
N ARG A 74 -0.08 -5.46 19.81
CA ARG A 74 -0.48 -6.87 19.62
C ARG A 74 -1.99 -7.07 19.42
N GLU A 75 -2.80 -6.12 19.89
CA GLU A 75 -4.27 -6.12 19.79
C GLU A 75 -4.73 -5.25 18.62
N ALA A 76 -4.02 -4.15 18.36
CA ALA A 76 -4.33 -3.21 17.29
C ALA A 76 -3.96 -3.74 15.90
N LEU A 77 -2.85 -4.48 15.76
CA LEU A 77 -2.46 -5.07 14.49
C LEU A 77 -3.39 -6.24 14.16
N LEU A 78 -4.36 -6.00 13.27
CA LEU A 78 -5.34 -7.01 12.88
C LEU A 78 -4.71 -8.07 11.97
N LEU A 79 -4.00 -7.61 10.96
CA LEU A 79 -3.48 -8.42 9.87
C LEU A 79 -2.25 -7.76 9.26
N SER A 80 -1.34 -8.59 8.76
CA SER A 80 -0.24 -8.14 7.91
C SER A 80 0.05 -9.19 6.84
N LYS A 81 0.62 -8.74 5.73
CA LYS A 81 1.05 -9.59 4.62
C LYS A 81 2.40 -9.11 4.14
N ILE A 82 3.34 -10.04 3.96
CA ILE A 82 4.68 -9.76 3.45
C ILE A 82 4.92 -10.65 2.24
N GLU A 83 5.43 -10.07 1.16
CA GLU A 83 5.85 -10.77 -0.04
C GLU A 83 7.26 -10.35 -0.45
N ARG A 84 8.04 -11.32 -0.92
CA ARG A 84 9.39 -11.10 -1.43
C ARG A 84 9.37 -11.37 -2.93
N LEU A 85 9.70 -10.35 -3.72
CA LEU A 85 9.63 -10.40 -5.18
C LEU A 85 10.99 -10.15 -5.80
N LEU A 86 11.34 -10.96 -6.79
CA LEU A 86 12.37 -10.66 -7.77
C LEU A 86 11.66 -10.05 -8.97
N VAL A 87 11.61 -8.72 -9.03
CA VAL A 87 10.99 -7.99 -10.14
C VAL A 87 12.00 -7.83 -11.25
N HIS A 88 11.61 -8.16 -12.48
CA HIS A 88 12.49 -8.08 -13.63
C HIS A 88 11.70 -7.74 -14.89
N LYS A 89 12.36 -7.14 -15.90
CA LYS A 89 11.72 -6.96 -17.21
C LYS A 89 11.30 -8.30 -17.82
N LYS A 90 10.14 -8.32 -18.49
CA LYS A 90 9.69 -9.48 -19.29
C LYS A 90 10.76 -9.88 -20.29
N GLY A 91 10.91 -11.19 -20.51
CA GLY A 91 11.91 -11.77 -21.42
C GLY A 91 12.69 -12.91 -20.78
N ALA A 92 12.82 -12.90 -19.44
CA ALA A 92 13.55 -13.93 -18.71
C ALA A 92 12.63 -14.91 -17.99
N LEU A 93 12.96 -16.20 -18.07
CA LEU A 93 12.37 -17.25 -17.24
C LEU A 93 13.25 -17.44 -16.00
N LEU A 94 12.90 -16.73 -14.93
CA LEU A 94 13.60 -16.86 -13.66
C LEU A 94 12.86 -17.84 -12.75
N GLN A 95 13.61 -18.59 -11.95
CA GLN A 95 13.08 -19.40 -10.85
C GLN A 95 13.10 -18.61 -9.54
N GLU A 96 12.37 -19.09 -8.54
CA GLU A 96 12.44 -18.53 -7.19
C GLU A 96 13.85 -18.68 -6.61
N VAL A 97 14.38 -17.61 -6.05
CA VAL A 97 15.73 -17.57 -5.47
C VAL A 97 15.65 -16.96 -4.08
N LEU A 98 16.17 -17.66 -3.05
CA LEU A 98 16.20 -17.19 -1.66
C LEU A 98 14.82 -16.72 -1.13
N GLY A 99 13.74 -17.36 -1.57
CA GLY A 99 12.37 -16.99 -1.20
C GLY A 99 11.80 -15.77 -1.93
N PHE A 100 12.50 -15.23 -2.93
CA PHE A 100 11.99 -14.16 -3.80
C PHE A 100 11.30 -14.76 -5.02
N ARG A 101 9.98 -14.59 -5.08
CA ARG A 101 9.18 -15.07 -6.21
C ARG A 101 9.43 -14.19 -7.44
N PRO A 102 9.66 -14.77 -8.63
CA PRO A 102 9.80 -14.01 -9.87
C PRO A 102 8.52 -13.22 -10.17
N TYR A 103 8.66 -11.96 -10.54
CA TYR A 103 7.56 -11.11 -10.95
C TYR A 103 7.95 -10.31 -12.21
N PRO A 104 7.58 -10.80 -13.41
CA PRO A 104 7.93 -10.14 -14.65
C PRO A 104 7.08 -8.89 -14.89
N VAL A 105 7.72 -7.81 -15.31
CA VAL A 105 7.07 -6.51 -15.58
C VAL A 105 7.36 -5.99 -16.99
N GLU A 106 6.41 -5.25 -17.56
CA GLU A 106 6.56 -4.59 -18.86
C GLU A 106 7.00 -3.14 -18.71
N GLY A 107 6.39 -2.42 -17.77
CA GLY A 107 6.67 -1.02 -17.46
C GLY A 107 7.93 -0.81 -16.61
N GLU A 108 8.13 0.44 -16.20
CA GLU A 108 9.19 0.80 -15.26
C GLU A 108 9.00 0.05 -13.93
N ILE A 109 10.08 -0.56 -13.41
CA ILE A 109 10.03 -1.41 -12.20
C ILE A 109 9.37 -0.67 -11.03
N SER A 110 9.75 0.59 -10.78
CA SER A 110 9.23 1.35 -9.64
C SER A 110 7.71 1.55 -9.72
N VAL A 111 7.20 1.90 -10.91
CA VAL A 111 5.76 2.09 -11.16
C VAL A 111 5.00 0.79 -10.96
N GLU A 112 5.53 -0.30 -11.49
CA GLU A 112 4.91 -1.63 -11.43
C GLU A 112 4.89 -2.19 -10.01
N VAL A 113 5.95 -1.94 -9.24
CA VAL A 113 6.02 -2.31 -7.82
C VAL A 113 5.00 -1.52 -7.00
N ASN A 114 4.87 -0.21 -7.24
CA ASN A 114 3.89 0.60 -6.54
C ASN A 114 2.46 0.14 -6.86
N ARG A 115 2.20 -0.20 -8.13
CA ARG A 115 0.93 -0.81 -8.56
C ARG A 115 0.69 -2.13 -7.83
N TYR A 116 1.69 -3.00 -7.75
CA TYR A 116 1.57 -4.27 -7.02
C TYR A 116 1.25 -4.07 -5.55
N MET A 117 1.98 -3.20 -4.86
CA MET A 117 1.76 -2.89 -3.44
C MET A 117 0.33 -2.42 -3.20
N LYS A 118 -0.13 -1.45 -4.01
CA LYS A 118 -1.48 -0.88 -3.92
C LYS A 118 -2.58 -1.90 -4.22
N GLU A 119 -2.45 -2.65 -5.31
CA GLU A 119 -3.52 -3.51 -5.84
C GLU A 119 -3.55 -4.92 -5.24
N GLU A 120 -2.38 -5.52 -5.00
CA GLU A 120 -2.22 -6.92 -4.58
C GLU A 120 -2.00 -7.08 -3.08
N LEU A 121 -1.47 -6.05 -2.40
CA LEU A 121 -1.26 -6.10 -0.95
C LEU A 121 -2.32 -5.27 -0.23
N GLU A 122 -2.29 -3.94 -0.37
CA GLU A 122 -3.13 -3.02 0.40
C GLU A 122 -4.63 -3.24 0.13
N ALA A 123 -5.06 -3.18 -1.14
CA ALA A 123 -6.47 -3.31 -1.49
C ALA A 123 -7.06 -4.67 -1.08
N LYS A 124 -6.31 -5.75 -1.27
CA LYS A 124 -6.73 -7.10 -0.85
C LYS A 124 -6.79 -7.22 0.67
N LEU A 125 -5.83 -6.64 1.38
CA LEU A 125 -5.80 -6.60 2.85
C LEU A 125 -7.01 -5.82 3.39
N ALA A 126 -7.29 -4.63 2.84
CA ALA A 126 -8.42 -3.80 3.22
C ALA A 126 -9.77 -4.53 3.06
N LEU A 127 -9.99 -5.19 1.92
CA LEU A 127 -11.21 -5.98 1.69
C LEU A 127 -11.33 -7.16 2.66
N HIS A 128 -10.21 -7.79 3.04
CA HIS A 128 -10.22 -8.90 4.00
C HIS A 128 -10.49 -8.43 5.43
N VAL A 129 -9.90 -7.29 5.82
CA VAL A 129 -10.12 -6.63 7.10
C VAL A 129 -11.58 -6.21 7.26
N TYR A 130 -12.17 -5.58 6.24
CA TYR A 130 -13.54 -5.08 6.32
C TYR A 130 -14.58 -6.18 6.60
N LYS A 131 -14.33 -7.42 6.17
CA LYS A 131 -15.18 -8.57 6.51
C LYS A 131 -15.16 -8.92 8.01
N ARG A 132 -14.16 -8.46 8.75
CA ARG A 132 -13.94 -8.76 10.19
C ARG A 132 -14.32 -7.60 11.11
N VAL A 133 -14.29 -6.37 10.62
CA VAL A 133 -14.49 -5.14 11.40
C VAL A 133 -15.47 -4.21 10.68
N GLN A 134 -16.73 -4.63 10.62
CA GLN A 134 -17.79 -3.89 9.91
C GLN A 134 -18.22 -2.60 10.62
N ASP A 135 -17.89 -2.47 11.90
CA ASP A 135 -18.14 -1.32 12.77
C ASP A 135 -17.03 -0.25 12.68
N SER A 136 -15.98 -0.49 11.90
CA SER A 136 -14.83 0.42 11.77
C SER A 136 -14.83 1.17 10.44
N LEU A 137 -14.39 2.43 10.47
CA LEU A 137 -14.06 3.18 9.26
C LEU A 137 -12.65 2.78 8.79
N VAL A 138 -12.54 2.30 7.55
CA VAL A 138 -11.27 1.88 6.97
C VAL A 138 -10.64 3.04 6.18
N VAL A 139 -9.42 3.39 6.54
CA VAL A 139 -8.60 4.44 5.95
C VAL A 139 -7.38 3.81 5.30
N CYS A 140 -7.23 3.96 3.99
CA CYS A 140 -6.08 3.50 3.22
C CYS A 140 -5.13 4.67 2.95
N ASP A 141 -3.83 4.46 3.09
CA ASP A 141 -2.85 5.48 2.71
C ASP A 141 -2.88 5.76 1.20
N GLY A 142 -2.76 7.03 0.84
CA GLY A 142 -2.76 7.48 -0.55
C GLY A 142 -4.14 7.40 -1.23
N THR A 143 -4.11 7.30 -2.56
CA THR A 143 -5.33 7.21 -3.37
C THR A 143 -5.92 5.81 -3.32
N LEU A 144 -7.24 5.69 -3.30
CA LEU A 144 -7.88 4.37 -3.35
C LEU A 144 -7.54 3.63 -4.64
N SER A 145 -7.41 2.31 -4.53
CA SER A 145 -7.37 1.41 -5.67
C SER A 145 -8.74 1.34 -6.33
N TYR A 146 -8.78 1.15 -7.66
CA TYR A 146 -10.03 0.89 -8.37
C TYR A 146 -10.71 -0.40 -7.88
N ARG A 147 -9.95 -1.36 -7.33
CA ARG A 147 -10.50 -2.58 -6.70
C ARG A 147 -11.36 -2.30 -5.47
N LEU A 148 -11.18 -1.13 -4.86
CA LEU A 148 -11.94 -0.66 -3.69
C LEU A 148 -13.15 0.19 -4.10
N LYS A 149 -13.47 0.25 -5.40
CA LYS A 149 -14.67 0.95 -5.88
C LYS A 149 -15.92 0.38 -5.20
N ASN A 150 -16.84 1.26 -4.82
CA ASN A 150 -18.08 0.94 -4.10
C ASN A 150 -17.87 0.39 -2.67
N THR A 151 -16.68 0.56 -2.08
CA THR A 151 -16.47 0.35 -0.64
C THR A 151 -16.63 1.67 0.11
N PRO A 152 -16.96 1.65 1.42
CA PRO A 152 -17.03 2.86 2.24
C PRO A 152 -15.63 3.34 2.70
N PHE A 153 -14.55 2.91 2.04
CA PHE A 153 -13.19 3.20 2.48
C PHE A 153 -12.79 4.63 2.11
N LEU A 154 -11.88 5.21 2.88
CA LEU A 154 -11.33 6.54 2.62
C LEU A 154 -9.87 6.42 2.20
N GLY A 155 -9.48 7.11 1.14
CA GLY A 155 -8.08 7.31 0.79
C GLY A 155 -7.55 8.56 1.50
N PHE A 156 -6.40 8.44 2.17
CA PHE A 156 -5.78 9.55 2.88
C PHE A 156 -4.50 10.01 2.16
N VAL A 157 -4.58 11.11 1.42
CA VAL A 157 -3.47 11.64 0.63
C VAL A 157 -2.68 12.65 1.48
N LYS A 158 -1.54 12.23 2.03
CA LYS A 158 -0.69 13.00 2.95
C LYS A 158 0.09 14.16 2.30
N GLY A 159 0.20 14.18 0.97
CA GLY A 159 0.89 15.22 0.23
C GLY A 159 0.09 15.60 -1.01
N MET A 160 -0.36 16.84 -1.07
CA MET A 160 -0.82 17.47 -2.30
C MET A 160 0.38 18.20 -2.88
N LYS A 161 0.96 17.66 -3.96
CA LYS A 161 1.98 18.34 -4.76
C LYS A 161 1.31 19.01 -5.95
#